data_AF-A0A7G8BD05-F1
#
_entry.id   AF-A0A7G8BD05-F1
#
_cell.length_a   1.000
_cell.length_b   1.000
_cell.length_c   1.000
_cell.angle_alpha   90.00
_cell.angle_beta   90.00
_cell.angle_gamma   90.00
#
_symmetry.space_group_name_H-M   'P 1'
#
loop_
_entity.id
_entity.type
_entity.pdbx_description
1 polymer ?
#
loop_
_entity_poly.entity_id
_entity_poly.type
_entity_poly.pdbx_seq_one_letter_code
_entity_poly.pdbx_strand_id
1 'polypeptide(L)'
;MQISRWKFLSLALVLVGLVIVGAGVASAQDVYKVNYFANNVAGAPDSTVRIDNPGVTYGNLCAMIYVFAADQQLTECCGCVETHNGLRTLSVKTNLTSNPLTGVVPPNGVIKVVAAADNNSPCDPTSNVTPKANLRAWVTHIQNPVGTAYPITETESSDSTLGATELANLQAQCAFVNILGSGQGICSCGTGD
;
A
#
# COMPACT_ATOMS: atom_id res chain seq x y z
N MET A 1 47.06 -59.10 7.95
CA MET A 1 46.91 -58.72 9.36
C MET A 1 45.49 -58.22 9.56
N GLN A 2 44.65 -59.03 10.22
CA GLN A 2 43.27 -58.68 10.58
C GLN A 2 43.27 -57.64 11.72
N ILE A 3 42.14 -56.94 11.87
CA ILE A 3 41.40 -56.58 13.12
C ILE A 3 40.49 -55.40 12.71
N SER A 4 39.24 -55.66 12.32
CA SER A 4 38.04 -55.84 13.16
C SER A 4 37.27 -54.54 13.36
N ARG A 5 36.06 -54.53 12.80
CA ARG A 5 34.95 -53.67 13.21
C ARG A 5 34.70 -53.80 14.72
N TRP A 6 34.09 -52.76 15.26
CA TRP A 6 33.25 -52.78 16.47
C TRP A 6 34.00 -52.93 17.80
N LYS A 7 33.93 -51.89 18.63
CA LYS A 7 33.33 -51.93 19.98
C LYS A 7 33.30 -50.51 20.58
N PHE A 8 32.10 -49.96 20.63
CA PHE A 8 31.49 -49.24 21.75
C PHE A 8 32.16 -47.99 22.35
N LEU A 9 31.47 -46.88 22.05
CA LEU A 9 30.77 -46.04 23.04
C LEU A 9 31.58 -44.95 23.79
N SER A 10 30.97 -43.77 23.82
CA SER A 10 31.14 -42.69 24.81
C SER A 10 32.10 -41.56 24.45
N LEU A 11 31.67 -40.61 23.61
CA LEU A 11 31.44 -39.25 24.12
C LEU A 11 30.51 -38.48 23.17
N ALA A 12 29.27 -38.33 23.61
CA ALA A 12 28.35 -37.35 23.07
C ALA A 12 28.93 -35.95 23.33
N LEU A 13 29.29 -35.22 22.27
CA LEU A 13 29.27 -33.77 22.32
C LEU A 13 28.16 -33.32 21.37
N VAL A 14 27.00 -33.11 21.99
CA VAL A 14 25.80 -32.53 21.43
C VAL A 14 26.14 -31.12 20.94
N LEU A 15 26.41 -30.97 19.64
CA LEU A 15 26.32 -29.68 18.96
C LEU A 15 24.84 -29.42 18.66
N VAL A 16 24.11 -28.97 19.68
CA VAL A 16 22.85 -28.24 19.48
C VAL A 16 23.26 -26.89 18.90
N GLY A 17 23.42 -26.84 17.57
CA GLY A 17 23.37 -25.59 16.83
C GLY A 17 21.95 -25.07 16.94
N LEU A 18 21.74 -24.14 17.86
CA LEU A 18 20.47 -23.44 18.04
C LEU A 18 20.16 -22.69 16.73
N VAL A 19 19.30 -23.26 15.89
CA VAL A 19 18.66 -22.52 14.81
C VAL A 19 17.72 -21.54 15.50
N ILE A 20 18.21 -20.34 15.77
CA ILE A 20 17.35 -19.22 16.14
C ILE A 20 16.59 -18.88 14.86
N VAL A 21 15.40 -19.46 14.69
CA VAL A 21 14.39 -18.87 13.83
C VAL A 21 14.02 -17.57 14.52
N GLY A 22 14.75 -16.50 14.19
CA GLY A 22 14.39 -15.17 14.62
C GLY A 22 13.01 -14.90 14.07
N ALA A 23 12.00 -14.93 14.93
CA ALA A 23 10.75 -14.24 14.65
C ALA A 23 11.13 -12.77 14.53
N GLY A 24 11.42 -12.33 13.31
CA GLY A 24 11.66 -10.92 13.04
C GLY A 24 10.41 -10.18 13.48
N VAL A 25 10.55 -9.36 14.52
CA VAL A 25 9.53 -8.36 14.82
C VAL A 25 9.46 -7.45 13.60
N ALA A 26 8.41 -7.59 12.80
CA ALA A 26 8.17 -6.74 11.66
C ALA A 26 7.82 -5.35 12.21
N SER A 27 8.79 -4.44 12.26
CA SER A 27 8.53 -3.05 12.61
C SER A 27 7.82 -2.39 11.45
N ALA A 28 6.67 -1.74 11.72
CA ALA A 28 6.00 -0.92 10.73
C ALA A 28 6.98 0.11 10.13
N GLN A 29 7.07 0.13 8.81
CA GLN A 29 7.97 1.03 8.09
C GLN A 29 7.17 2.27 7.68
N ASP A 30 7.75 3.47 7.85
CA ASP A 30 7.16 4.75 7.43
C ASP A 30 7.17 4.95 5.90
N VAL A 31 7.00 3.86 5.15
CA VAL A 31 6.97 3.81 3.68
C VAL A 31 5.69 3.20 3.15
N TYR A 32 4.86 2.57 4.00
CA TYR A 32 3.69 1.84 3.55
C TYR A 32 2.49 2.13 4.44
N LYS A 33 1.59 2.95 3.91
CA LYS A 33 0.37 3.42 4.56
C LYS A 33 -0.81 2.61 4.08
N VAL A 34 -1.63 2.14 5.01
CA VAL A 34 -2.86 1.39 4.71
C VAL A 34 -4.04 2.02 5.42
N ASN A 35 -5.13 2.22 4.68
CA ASN A 35 -6.41 2.64 5.23
C ASN A 35 -7.56 2.06 4.40
N TYR A 36 -8.77 2.07 4.94
CA TYR A 36 -9.94 1.58 4.22
C TYR A 36 -10.81 2.73 3.70
N PHE A 37 -11.76 2.40 2.84
CA PHE A 37 -12.91 3.25 2.54
C PHE A 37 -14.18 2.40 2.62
N ALA A 38 -15.29 3.03 2.99
CA ALA A 38 -16.58 2.39 3.14
C ALA A 38 -17.71 3.30 2.67
N ASN A 39 -18.89 2.71 2.41
CA ASN A 39 -20.07 3.43 1.95
C ASN A 39 -19.81 4.27 0.68
N ASN A 40 -18.95 3.78 -0.22
CA ASN A 40 -18.68 4.39 -1.52
C ASN A 40 -19.82 4.09 -2.50
N VAL A 41 -20.99 4.65 -2.21
CA VAL A 41 -22.22 4.45 -2.97
C VAL A 41 -22.80 5.80 -3.41
N ALA A 42 -23.62 5.80 -4.45
CA ALA A 42 -24.14 7.03 -5.06
C ALA A 42 -24.83 7.98 -4.06
N GLY A 43 -25.59 7.44 -3.09
CA GLY A 43 -26.34 8.24 -2.12
C GLY A 43 -25.56 8.74 -0.90
N ALA A 44 -24.31 8.30 -0.73
CA ALA A 44 -23.46 8.72 0.38
C ALA A 44 -22.61 9.95 0.00
N PRO A 45 -22.09 10.73 0.97
CA PRO A 45 -21.05 11.72 0.69
C PRO A 45 -19.75 11.06 0.18
N ASP A 46 -18.80 11.88 -0.23
CA ASP A 46 -17.49 11.42 -0.70
C ASP A 46 -16.49 11.25 0.45
N SER A 47 -15.68 10.20 0.36
CA SER A 47 -14.50 10.01 1.20
C SER A 47 -13.31 10.68 0.53
N THR A 48 -12.36 11.18 1.32
CA THR A 48 -11.19 11.91 0.84
C THR A 48 -9.93 11.31 1.41
N VAL A 49 -8.91 11.12 0.57
CA VAL A 49 -7.54 10.82 0.99
C VAL A 49 -6.72 12.10 0.91
N ARG A 50 -6.01 12.42 1.99
CA ARG A 50 -5.03 13.51 2.02
C ARG A 50 -3.64 12.93 2.17
N ILE A 51 -2.69 13.41 1.39
CA ILE A 51 -1.29 12.96 1.42
C ILE A 51 -0.40 14.19 1.54
N ASP A 52 0.48 14.18 2.52
CA ASP A 52 1.43 15.25 2.80
C ASP A 52 2.86 14.75 2.70
N ASN A 53 3.75 15.59 2.18
CA ASN A 53 5.19 15.43 2.31
C ASN A 53 5.71 16.48 3.32
N PRO A 54 5.85 16.13 4.61
CA PRO A 54 6.19 17.06 5.69
C PRO A 54 7.65 17.53 5.66
N GLY A 55 8.43 17.14 4.64
CA GLY A 55 9.70 17.79 4.36
C GLY A 55 10.91 17.39 5.21
N VAL A 56 10.95 16.18 5.79
CA VAL A 56 12.14 15.68 6.53
C VAL A 56 13.38 15.65 5.63
N THR A 57 13.21 15.33 4.34
CA THR A 57 14.25 15.54 3.33
C THR A 57 13.75 16.52 2.29
N TYR A 58 14.60 17.46 1.88
CA TYR A 58 14.28 18.38 0.79
C TYR A 58 14.11 17.60 -0.52
N GLY A 59 13.06 17.92 -1.28
CA GLY A 59 12.74 17.30 -2.55
C GLY A 59 11.37 16.59 -2.58
N ASN A 60 11.02 16.12 -3.78
CA ASN A 60 9.77 15.45 -4.04
C ASN A 60 9.81 13.99 -3.60
N LEU A 61 8.65 13.47 -3.22
CA LEU A 61 8.40 12.05 -3.03
C LEU A 61 7.30 11.61 -3.99
N CYS A 62 7.20 10.31 -4.21
CA CYS A 62 6.07 9.71 -4.92
C CYS A 62 5.15 9.02 -3.93
N ALA A 63 3.84 9.29 -4.04
CA ALA A 63 2.77 8.48 -3.49
C ALA A 63 2.34 7.45 -4.54
N MET A 64 2.77 6.20 -4.40
CA MET A 64 2.30 5.10 -5.24
C MET A 64 1.03 4.51 -4.63
N ILE A 65 -0.11 4.72 -5.27
CA ILE A 65 -1.44 4.43 -4.74
C ILE A 65 -1.98 3.17 -5.41
N TYR A 66 -2.50 2.26 -4.60
CA TYR A 66 -3.11 1.01 -5.02
C TYR A 66 -4.44 0.83 -4.30
N VAL A 67 -5.52 0.70 -5.06
CA VAL A 67 -6.89 0.63 -4.55
C VAL A 67 -7.43 -0.78 -4.77
N PHE A 68 -7.74 -1.46 -3.67
CA PHE A 68 -8.31 -2.80 -3.69
C PHE A 68 -9.77 -2.76 -3.30
N ALA A 69 -10.61 -3.53 -4.00
CA ALA A 69 -11.94 -3.87 -3.51
C ALA A 69 -11.85 -4.87 -2.34
N ALA A 70 -12.92 -4.98 -1.55
CA ALA A 70 -12.94 -5.90 -0.41
C ALA A 70 -12.82 -7.39 -0.78
N ASP A 71 -13.03 -7.75 -2.05
CA ASP A 71 -12.80 -9.09 -2.60
C ASP A 71 -11.34 -9.32 -3.04
N GLN A 72 -10.42 -8.45 -2.60
CA GLN A 72 -8.97 -8.56 -2.79
C GLN A 72 -8.49 -8.28 -4.22
N GLN A 73 -9.34 -7.75 -5.10
CA GLN A 73 -8.95 -7.36 -6.45
C GLN A 73 -8.39 -5.94 -6.48
N LEU A 74 -7.24 -5.73 -7.12
CA LEU A 74 -6.78 -4.39 -7.48
C LEU A 74 -7.76 -3.80 -8.49
N THR A 75 -8.38 -2.69 -8.12
CA THR A 75 -9.35 -1.98 -8.95
C THR A 75 -8.71 -0.82 -9.71
N GLU A 76 -7.87 -0.03 -9.04
CA GLU A 76 -7.16 1.10 -9.64
C GLU A 76 -5.77 1.28 -9.03
N CYS A 77 -4.85 1.87 -9.80
CA CYS A 77 -3.55 2.31 -9.30
C CYS A 77 -3.03 3.54 -10.06
N CYS A 78 -2.18 4.34 -9.39
CA CYS A 78 -1.57 5.55 -9.95
C CYS A 78 -0.41 6.02 -9.06
N GLY A 79 0.49 6.82 -9.63
CA GLY A 79 1.59 7.46 -8.90
C GLY A 79 1.42 8.97 -8.92
N CYS A 80 1.55 9.61 -7.77
CA CYS A 80 1.43 11.05 -7.63
C CYS A 80 2.68 11.66 -7.01
N VAL A 81 3.12 12.81 -7.55
CA VAL A 81 4.25 13.55 -7.01
C VAL A 81 3.78 14.37 -5.81
N GLU A 82 4.48 14.30 -4.68
CA GLU A 82 4.26 15.14 -3.52
C GLU A 82 5.44 16.10 -3.35
N THR A 83 5.21 17.38 -3.61
CA THR A 83 6.27 18.39 -3.45
C THR A 83 6.55 18.64 -1.98
N HIS A 84 7.68 19.30 -1.68
CA HIS A 84 8.08 19.57 -0.30
C HIS A 84 7.06 20.48 0.42
N ASN A 85 6.47 19.99 1.52
CA ASN A 85 5.34 20.60 2.24
C ASN A 85 4.05 20.72 1.40
N GLY A 86 3.95 19.94 0.33
CA GLY A 86 2.76 19.81 -0.50
C GLY A 86 1.69 18.97 0.19
N LEU A 87 0.43 19.33 -0.04
CA LEU A 87 -0.74 18.58 0.42
C LEU A 87 -1.62 18.21 -0.77
N ARG A 88 -1.61 16.94 -1.13
CA ARG A 88 -2.53 16.38 -2.11
C ARG A 88 -3.85 15.97 -1.46
N THR A 89 -4.94 16.26 -2.13
CA THR A 89 -6.29 15.82 -1.78
C THR A 89 -6.91 15.04 -2.93
N LEU A 90 -7.36 13.82 -2.64
CA LEU A 90 -7.96 12.86 -3.56
C LEU A 90 -9.38 12.54 -3.12
N SER A 91 -10.33 12.60 -4.05
CA SER A 91 -11.66 12.03 -3.88
C SER A 91 -11.61 10.51 -4.06
N VAL A 92 -12.21 9.76 -3.13
CA VAL A 92 -12.36 8.31 -3.32
C VAL A 92 -13.25 8.04 -4.53
N LYS A 93 -14.37 8.76 -4.68
CA LYS A 93 -15.31 8.56 -5.79
C LYS A 93 -14.75 8.94 -7.15
N THR A 94 -14.12 10.10 -7.26
CA THR A 94 -13.76 10.66 -8.58
C THR A 94 -12.31 10.41 -8.95
N ASN A 95 -11.42 10.20 -7.97
CA ASN A 95 -10.02 9.96 -8.25
C ASN A 95 -9.59 8.51 -8.10
N LEU A 96 -10.12 7.77 -7.12
CA LEU A 96 -9.62 6.44 -6.75
C LEU A 96 -10.54 5.26 -7.12
N THR A 97 -11.79 5.52 -7.51
CA THR A 97 -12.79 4.48 -7.82
C THR A 97 -13.68 4.83 -9.03
N SER A 98 -13.30 5.83 -9.83
CA SER A 98 -14.11 6.30 -10.97
C SER A 98 -13.89 5.51 -12.26
N ASN A 99 -12.81 4.73 -12.35
CA ASN A 99 -12.37 4.00 -13.51
C ASN A 99 -11.87 2.60 -13.13
N PRO A 100 -12.67 1.78 -12.41
CA PRO A 100 -12.21 0.50 -11.90
C PRO A 100 -12.00 -0.50 -13.04
N LEU A 101 -10.99 -1.37 -12.94
CA LEU A 101 -10.66 -2.40 -13.94
C LEU A 101 -11.88 -3.22 -14.42
N THR A 102 -12.79 -3.54 -13.50
CA THR A 102 -13.98 -4.37 -13.76
C THR A 102 -15.18 -3.59 -14.29
N GLY A 103 -15.10 -2.25 -14.33
CA GLY A 103 -16.24 -1.36 -14.60
C GLY A 103 -17.25 -1.27 -13.45
N VAL A 104 -16.98 -1.92 -12.31
CA VAL A 104 -17.86 -1.93 -11.13
C VAL A 104 -17.20 -1.12 -10.01
N VAL A 105 -17.86 -0.04 -9.59
CA VAL A 105 -17.38 0.81 -8.48
C VAL A 105 -17.46 0.02 -7.16
N PRO A 106 -16.34 -0.21 -6.46
CA PRO A 106 -16.36 -0.92 -5.19
C PRO A 106 -17.06 -0.08 -4.11
N PRO A 107 -18.03 -0.64 -3.36
CA PRO A 107 -18.71 0.07 -2.28
C PRO A 107 -17.83 0.24 -1.03
N ASN A 108 -16.77 -0.57 -0.92
CA ASN A 108 -15.78 -0.54 0.14
C ASN A 108 -14.50 -1.24 -0.33
N GLY A 109 -13.40 -0.98 0.37
CA GLY A 109 -12.11 -1.50 -0.02
C GLY A 109 -10.96 -0.93 0.80
N VAL A 110 -9.74 -1.12 0.31
CA VAL A 110 -8.50 -0.72 0.95
C VAL A 110 -7.70 0.16 0.01
N ILE A 111 -7.20 1.27 0.54
CA ILE A 111 -6.25 2.17 -0.13
C ILE A 111 -4.89 1.93 0.50
N LYS A 112 -3.93 1.58 -0.35
CA LYS A 112 -2.54 1.33 0.00
C LYS A 112 -1.69 2.39 -0.66
N VAL A 113 -0.83 3.06 0.10
CA VAL A 113 0.10 4.07 -0.41
C VAL A 113 1.52 3.65 -0.04
N VAL A 114 2.36 3.47 -1.05
CA VAL A 114 3.81 3.30 -0.88
C VAL A 114 4.48 4.65 -1.11
N ALA A 115 5.13 5.19 -0.07
CA ALA A 115 5.99 6.34 -0.17
C ALA A 115 7.31 5.93 -0.83
N ALA A 116 7.69 6.62 -1.89
CA ALA A 116 8.83 6.27 -2.72
C ALA A 116 9.68 7.47 -3.10
N ALA A 117 10.93 7.21 -3.43
CA ALA A 117 11.74 8.18 -4.15
C ALA A 117 11.11 8.49 -5.51
N ASP A 118 11.32 9.70 -6.01
CA ASP A 118 10.95 10.07 -7.37
C ASP A 118 11.57 9.07 -8.37
N ASN A 119 10.74 8.44 -9.18
CA ASN A 119 11.15 7.41 -10.14
C ASN A 119 10.79 7.75 -11.59
N ASN A 120 9.96 8.76 -11.85
CA ASN A 120 9.57 9.23 -13.17
C ASN A 120 8.75 10.54 -13.06
N SER A 121 8.61 11.27 -14.17
CA SER A 121 7.76 12.46 -14.24
C SER A 121 6.61 12.26 -15.25
N PRO A 122 5.37 11.93 -14.81
CA PRO A 122 4.93 11.72 -13.42
C PRO A 122 5.35 10.37 -12.82
N CYS A 123 5.22 10.24 -11.49
CA CYS A 123 5.53 9.01 -10.73
C CYS A 123 4.88 7.77 -11.33
N ASP A 124 5.65 6.68 -11.47
CA ASP A 124 5.18 5.46 -12.12
C ASP A 124 5.11 4.28 -11.11
N PRO A 125 3.90 3.81 -10.72
CA PRO A 125 3.71 2.70 -9.79
C PRO A 125 4.02 1.33 -10.41
N THR A 126 4.25 1.24 -11.73
CA THR A 126 4.55 -0.01 -12.45
C THR A 126 6.04 -0.25 -12.66
N SER A 127 6.85 0.81 -12.51
CA SER A 127 8.31 0.76 -12.66
C SER A 127 9.01 0.35 -11.37
N ASN A 128 10.34 0.47 -11.31
CA ASN A 128 11.11 0.19 -10.10
C ASN A 128 10.80 1.22 -9.00
N VAL A 129 9.99 0.83 -8.03
CA VAL A 129 9.65 1.65 -6.86
C VAL A 129 10.73 1.46 -5.80
N THR A 130 11.38 2.55 -5.41
CA THR A 130 12.34 2.57 -4.29
C THR A 130 11.65 3.18 -3.07
N PRO A 131 11.25 2.38 -2.07
CA PRO A 131 10.58 2.91 -0.89
C PRO A 131 11.45 3.95 -0.19
N LYS A 132 10.85 5.12 0.08
CA LYS A 132 11.50 6.24 0.75
C LYS A 132 10.49 6.85 1.70
N ALA A 133 10.87 6.93 2.97
CA ALA A 133 9.97 7.34 4.01
C ALA A 133 9.54 8.80 3.88
N ASN A 134 8.57 9.15 4.73
CA ASN A 134 8.19 10.48 5.19
C ASN A 134 6.80 10.96 4.73
N LEU A 135 6.10 10.29 3.82
CA LEU A 135 4.72 10.71 3.52
C LEU A 135 3.81 10.51 4.74
N ARG A 136 2.86 11.42 4.93
CA ARG A 136 1.74 11.26 5.87
C ARG A 136 0.45 11.17 5.07
N ALA A 137 -0.50 10.37 5.56
CA ALA A 137 -1.75 10.21 4.85
C ALA A 137 -2.92 10.06 5.83
N TRP A 138 -4.06 10.64 5.46
CA TRP A 138 -5.31 10.56 6.22
C TRP A 138 -6.46 10.21 5.28
N VAL A 139 -7.44 9.50 5.81
CA VAL A 139 -8.67 9.16 5.07
C VAL A 139 -9.89 9.53 5.89
N THR A 140 -10.84 10.22 5.25
CA THR A 140 -12.17 10.40 5.84
C THR A 140 -13.03 9.16 5.58
N HIS A 141 -13.66 8.62 6.60
CA HIS A 141 -14.49 7.43 6.53
C HIS A 141 -15.96 7.80 6.57
N ILE A 142 -16.71 7.31 5.60
CA ILE A 142 -18.16 7.48 5.57
C ILE A 142 -18.78 6.34 6.38
N GLN A 143 -19.32 6.69 7.55
CA GLN A 143 -19.92 5.74 8.49
C GLN A 143 -21.33 5.36 8.06
N ASN A 144 -21.90 4.30 8.64
CA ASN A 144 -23.28 3.93 8.38
C ASN A 144 -24.25 5.09 8.71
N PRO A 145 -25.30 5.29 7.90
CA PRO A 145 -26.19 6.41 8.08
C PRO A 145 -26.96 6.31 9.41
N VAL A 146 -27.09 7.44 10.09
CA VAL A 146 -27.94 7.60 11.27
C VAL A 146 -29.11 8.50 10.86
N GLY A 147 -30.28 7.91 10.64
CA GLY A 147 -31.38 8.59 9.95
C GLY A 147 -31.04 8.80 8.48
N THR A 148 -31.06 10.05 8.01
CA THR A 148 -30.74 10.41 6.61
C THR A 148 -29.31 10.94 6.42
N ALA A 149 -28.53 11.07 7.49
CA ALA A 149 -27.19 11.64 7.45
C ALA A 149 -26.12 10.56 7.63
N TYR A 150 -25.02 10.69 6.89
CA TYR A 150 -23.82 9.87 7.04
C TYR A 150 -22.83 10.59 7.95
N PRO A 151 -22.51 10.06 9.14
CA PRO A 151 -21.40 10.59 9.93
C PRO A 151 -20.08 10.40 9.17
N ILE A 152 -19.20 11.40 9.30
CA ILE A 152 -17.87 11.38 8.68
C ILE A 152 -16.83 11.48 9.78
N THR A 153 -15.88 10.55 9.79
CA THR A 153 -14.73 10.55 10.71
C THR A 153 -13.44 10.62 9.91
N GLU A 154 -12.32 11.01 10.51
CA GLU A 154 -11.02 10.98 9.84
C GLU A 154 -10.03 10.16 10.67
N THR A 155 -9.19 9.37 10.00
CA THR A 155 -8.08 8.67 10.66
C THR A 155 -6.80 8.83 9.86
N GLU A 156 -5.67 8.87 10.56
CA GLU A 156 -4.37 8.68 9.93
C GLU A 156 -4.27 7.25 9.40
N SER A 157 -3.65 7.11 8.23
CA SER A 157 -3.36 5.83 7.62
C SER A 157 -2.30 5.10 8.43
N SER A 158 -2.55 3.83 8.73
CA SER A 158 -1.65 3.04 9.56
C SER A 158 -0.39 2.66 8.80
N ASP A 159 0.76 2.79 9.44
CA ASP A 159 2.01 2.22 8.93
C ASP A 159 1.98 0.69 9.03
N SER A 160 2.42 0.03 7.96
CA SER A 160 2.55 -1.42 7.89
C SER A 160 3.96 -1.79 7.43
N THR A 161 4.34 -3.05 7.64
CA THR A 161 5.61 -3.56 7.11
C THR A 161 5.48 -3.84 5.62
N LEU A 162 6.35 -3.23 4.80
CA LEU A 162 6.40 -3.50 3.37
C LEU A 162 7.42 -4.61 3.08
N GLY A 163 6.91 -5.82 2.83
CA GLY A 163 7.75 -6.92 2.35
C GLY A 163 8.08 -6.76 0.86
N ALA A 164 9.23 -7.30 0.43
CA ALA A 164 9.62 -7.31 -0.98
C ALA A 164 8.57 -7.99 -1.88
N THR A 165 7.96 -9.08 -1.40
CA THR A 165 6.88 -9.77 -2.13
C THR A 165 5.63 -8.91 -2.29
N GLU A 166 5.25 -8.15 -1.24
CA GLU A 166 4.08 -7.27 -1.33
C GLU A 166 4.34 -6.13 -2.32
N LEU A 167 5.51 -5.48 -2.24
CA LEU A 167 5.88 -4.44 -3.19
C LEU A 167 5.87 -4.96 -4.64
N ALA A 168 6.48 -6.12 -4.88
CA ALA A 168 6.47 -6.76 -6.19
C ALA A 168 5.05 -7.09 -6.69
N ASN A 169 4.18 -7.57 -5.79
CA ASN A 169 2.78 -7.86 -6.12
C ASN A 169 1.99 -6.60 -6.48
N LEU A 170 2.21 -5.49 -5.76
CA LEU A 170 1.56 -4.21 -6.04
C LEU A 170 1.97 -3.67 -7.42
N GLN A 171 3.28 -3.65 -7.70
CA GLN A 171 3.83 -3.22 -8.98
C GLN A 171 3.33 -4.11 -10.13
N ALA A 172 3.37 -5.43 -9.96
CA ALA A 172 2.95 -6.38 -11.00
C ALA A 172 1.46 -6.26 -11.32
N GLN A 173 0.59 -6.21 -10.31
CA GLN A 173 -0.85 -6.04 -10.53
C GLN A 173 -1.15 -4.71 -11.22
N CYS A 174 -0.50 -3.63 -10.81
CA CYS A 174 -0.67 -2.34 -11.44
C CYS A 174 -0.19 -2.33 -12.91
N ALA A 175 0.94 -2.99 -13.19
CA ALA A 175 1.43 -3.16 -14.55
C ALA A 175 0.46 -3.95 -15.43
N PHE A 176 -0.12 -5.04 -14.90
CA PHE A 176 -1.14 -5.82 -15.63
C PHE A 176 -2.38 -5.00 -15.92
N VAL A 177 -2.85 -4.21 -14.95
CA VAL A 177 -3.97 -3.28 -15.14
C VAL A 177 -3.68 -2.27 -16.24
N ASN A 178 -2.50 -1.63 -16.22
CA ASN A 178 -2.15 -0.63 -17.22
C ASN A 178 -2.04 -1.23 -18.64
N ILE A 179 -1.55 -2.47 -18.78
CA ILE A 179 -1.37 -3.13 -20.09
C ILE A 179 -2.68 -3.73 -20.61
N LEU A 180 -3.45 -4.39 -19.75
CA LEU A 180 -4.60 -5.21 -20.14
C LEU A 180 -5.95 -4.53 -19.90
N GLY A 181 -6.00 -3.50 -19.06
CA GLY A 181 -7.23 -2.80 -18.66
C GLY A 181 -7.83 -1.92 -19.75
N SER A 182 -7.18 -1.76 -20.91
CA SER A 182 -7.68 -0.92 -22.01
C SER A 182 -8.04 0.51 -21.56
N GLY A 183 -7.22 1.08 -20.67
CA GLY A 183 -7.45 2.39 -20.06
C GLY A 183 -8.25 2.37 -18.75
N GLN A 184 -8.87 1.25 -18.38
CA GLN A 184 -9.45 1.03 -17.05
C GLN A 184 -8.37 0.75 -16.00
N GLY A 185 -8.72 0.99 -14.75
CA GLY A 185 -7.90 0.73 -13.57
C GLY A 185 -6.80 1.76 -13.31
N ILE A 186 -6.91 2.94 -13.93
CA ILE A 186 -5.96 4.04 -13.72
C ILE A 186 -6.65 5.11 -12.88
N CYS A 187 -6.14 5.34 -11.65
CA CYS A 187 -6.59 6.43 -10.79
C CYS A 187 -5.93 7.76 -11.18
N SER A 188 -6.40 8.86 -10.59
CA SER A 188 -5.86 10.21 -10.83
C SER A 188 -5.38 10.89 -9.55
N CYS A 189 -4.58 11.93 -9.68
CA CYS A 189 -3.92 12.60 -8.54
C CYS A 189 -4.75 13.72 -7.88
N GLY A 190 -6.03 13.87 -8.23
CA GLY A 190 -6.90 14.85 -7.56
C GLY A 190 -6.38 16.27 -7.69
N THR A 191 -6.34 17.00 -6.57
CA THR A 191 -5.95 18.42 -6.50
C THR A 191 -4.89 18.67 -5.44
N GLY A 192 -4.13 19.76 -5.61
CA GLY A 192 -2.99 20.09 -4.75
C GLY A 192 -1.71 19.37 -5.18
N ASP A 193 -0.56 19.94 -4.80
CA ASP A 193 0.79 19.42 -5.00
C ASP A 193 1.87 20.38 -4.47
#